data_AF-H1HIV2-F1
#
_entry.id   AF-H1HIV2-F1
#
_cell.length_a   1.000
_cell.length_b   1.000
_cell.length_c   1.000
_cell.angle_alpha   90.00
_cell.angle_beta   90.00
_cell.angle_gamma   90.00
#
_symmetry.space_group_name_H-M   'P 1'
#
loop_
_entity.id
_entity.type
_entity.pdbx_description
1 polymer ?
#
loop_
_entity_poly.entity_id
_entity_poly.type
_entity_poly.pdbx_seq_one_letter_code
_entity_poly.pdbx_strand_id
1 'polypeptide(L)'
;MKKTVISFLIVWLLFPLSVGAQTKPKGRKAPARPTAVAAKRVTPENALFRELLPATAKLLFVDSVVVDKQDFLSKIPMSRLSGSILTTKEFLGRTQYPEASAFINGIGNQAFFADGDTVQTAIYSTDRLGGKWDTPVRIAAIDDKYRLANYPFVQSDGVTLYFAAQGVNSIGGYDLFMTRYNREEHRFYAPENMGLPYNSTANDYLLAIDDANELGWLVTDRNMPEGKVCIYTFVPTKQRLSYADDHLTPSQLEAQARIQSIGMTWKNGDRQAALGRLKQLATRGKVGDEFKAGLHFVVNDGVTLENISDFKAENRQNVSKLLALRNNIIKNEVELQLLRDSYASLSRGKQQAMRQQILDREKELEQQQLQITRLEKEIRNIENHK
;
A
#
# COMPACT_ATOMS: atom_id res chain seq x y z
N MET A 1 77.54 -58.84 4.24
CA MET A 1 78.89 -58.54 3.73
C MET A 1 79.01 -57.04 3.50
N LYS A 2 80.19 -56.50 3.79
CA LYS A 2 80.54 -55.09 3.97
C LYS A 2 80.77 -54.36 2.64
N LYS A 3 80.47 -53.05 2.69
CA LYS A 3 81.13 -51.90 2.04
C LYS A 3 81.10 -51.79 0.51
N THR A 4 80.61 -50.65 0.02
CA THR A 4 81.48 -49.75 -0.74
C THR A 4 81.05 -48.29 -0.53
N VAL A 5 82.00 -47.50 -0.05
CA VAL A 5 81.95 -46.05 0.12
C VAL A 5 82.69 -45.46 -1.08
N ILE A 6 82.13 -44.44 -1.74
CA ILE A 6 82.89 -43.57 -2.64
C ILE A 6 82.60 -42.12 -2.23
N SER A 7 83.56 -41.52 -1.56
CA SER A 7 83.67 -40.08 -1.35
C SER A 7 84.52 -39.49 -2.46
N PHE A 8 84.06 -38.38 -3.06
CA PHE A 8 84.91 -37.45 -3.81
C PHE A 8 84.78 -36.05 -3.20
N LEU A 9 85.87 -35.63 -2.55
CA LEU A 9 86.31 -34.25 -2.33
C LEU A 9 86.81 -33.75 -3.72
N ILE A 10 86.69 -32.51 -4.21
CA ILE A 10 87.36 -31.22 -3.94
C ILE A 10 86.74 -30.28 -5.03
N VAL A 11 86.40 -28.99 -4.89
CA VAL A 11 87.26 -27.78 -4.86
C VAL A 11 86.33 -26.56 -4.74
N TRP A 12 86.68 -25.67 -3.81
CA TRP A 12 86.15 -24.31 -3.69
C TRP A 12 86.75 -23.40 -4.77
N LEU A 13 85.89 -22.72 -5.54
CA LEU A 13 86.26 -21.57 -6.37
C LEU A 13 85.29 -20.43 -6.08
N LEU A 14 85.79 -19.45 -5.33
CA LEU A 14 85.13 -18.17 -5.05
C LEU A 14 85.32 -17.22 -6.24
N PHE A 15 84.22 -16.73 -6.81
CA PHE A 15 84.17 -15.48 -7.58
C PHE A 15 82.96 -14.65 -7.11
N PRO A 16 83.12 -13.33 -6.87
CA PRO A 16 82.07 -12.48 -6.32
C PRO A 16 81.30 -11.79 -7.45
N LEU A 17 79.96 -11.91 -7.51
CA LEU A 17 79.15 -11.02 -8.34
C LEU A 17 77.76 -10.71 -7.73
N SER A 18 77.58 -9.40 -7.51
CA SER A 18 76.36 -8.58 -7.53
C SER A 18 75.19 -8.94 -6.63
N VAL A 19 74.97 -8.07 -5.63
CA VAL A 19 73.70 -7.89 -4.93
C VAL A 19 72.64 -7.40 -5.91
N GLY A 20 71.74 -8.30 -6.32
CA GLY A 20 70.44 -7.95 -6.89
C GLY A 20 69.42 -7.86 -5.78
N ALA A 21 68.89 -6.66 -5.51
CA ALA A 21 67.77 -6.47 -4.61
C ALA A 21 66.50 -7.13 -5.19
N GLN A 22 66.17 -8.34 -4.73
CA GLN A 22 64.90 -8.99 -5.04
C GLN A 22 63.82 -8.50 -4.06
N THR A 23 62.80 -7.86 -4.62
CA THR A 23 61.54 -7.56 -3.95
C THR A 23 60.85 -8.86 -3.56
N LYS A 24 60.50 -9.02 -2.28
CA LYS A 24 59.75 -10.18 -1.77
C LYS A 24 58.42 -10.33 -2.53
N PRO A 25 58.08 -11.53 -3.04
CA PRO A 25 56.73 -11.78 -3.55
C PRO A 25 55.74 -11.77 -2.37
N LYS A 26 54.66 -11.00 -2.52
CA LYS A 26 53.49 -11.07 -1.62
C LYS A 26 53.02 -12.52 -1.52
N GLY A 27 53.00 -13.07 -0.31
CA GLY A 27 52.50 -14.42 -0.06
C GLY A 27 51.10 -14.58 -0.62
N ARG A 28 50.92 -15.57 -1.50
CA ARG A 28 49.59 -16.05 -1.90
C ARG A 28 48.90 -16.61 -0.66
N LYS A 29 47.78 -16.01 -0.25
CA LYS A 29 46.88 -16.62 0.73
C LYS A 29 46.42 -17.97 0.17
N ALA A 30 46.54 -19.03 0.96
CA ALA A 30 45.97 -20.33 0.64
C ALA A 30 44.47 -20.18 0.35
N PRO A 31 43.90 -20.91 -0.63
CA PRO A 31 42.46 -20.88 -0.86
C PRO A 31 41.76 -21.35 0.41
N ALA A 32 40.83 -20.53 0.90
CA ALA A 32 40.00 -20.89 2.03
C ALA A 32 39.29 -22.20 1.72
N ARG A 33 39.47 -23.20 2.59
CA ARG A 33 38.69 -24.44 2.59
C ARG A 33 37.22 -24.02 2.59
N PRO A 34 36.36 -24.53 1.69
CA PRO A 34 34.95 -24.17 1.71
C PRO A 34 34.40 -24.57 3.08
N THR A 35 34.08 -23.58 3.89
CA THR A 35 33.34 -23.77 5.12
C THR A 35 32.06 -24.44 4.69
N ALA A 36 31.84 -25.68 5.14
CA ALA A 36 30.58 -26.36 4.93
C ALA A 36 29.48 -25.38 5.36
N VAL A 37 28.69 -24.94 4.40
CA VAL A 37 27.53 -24.09 4.65
C VAL A 37 26.67 -24.90 5.60
N ALA A 38 26.64 -24.50 6.87
CA ALA A 38 25.78 -25.12 7.85
C ALA A 38 24.37 -25.12 7.26
N ALA A 39 23.81 -26.29 7.00
CA ALA A 39 22.45 -26.43 6.53
C ALA A 39 21.58 -25.60 7.47
N LYS A 40 20.95 -24.53 6.96
CA LYS A 40 20.09 -23.63 7.73
C LYS A 40 19.10 -24.51 8.51
N ARG A 41 19.19 -24.50 9.83
CA ARG A 41 18.20 -25.13 10.71
C ARG A 41 16.82 -24.61 10.31
N VAL A 42 15.89 -25.52 10.06
CA VAL A 42 14.50 -25.18 9.76
C VAL A 42 13.90 -24.59 11.03
N THR A 43 13.71 -23.27 11.09
CA THR A 43 12.90 -22.63 12.14
C THR A 43 11.40 -22.80 11.82
N PRO A 44 10.52 -22.80 12.83
CA PRO A 44 9.06 -22.86 12.62
C PRO A 44 8.52 -21.77 11.68
N GLU A 45 9.12 -20.57 11.67
CA GLU A 45 8.82 -19.47 10.72
C GLU A 45 9.04 -19.85 9.25
N ASN A 46 9.91 -20.83 8.98
CA ASN A 46 10.08 -21.37 7.64
C ASN A 46 9.03 -22.44 7.26
N ALA A 47 8.27 -22.99 8.21
CA ALA A 47 7.30 -24.04 7.92
C ALA A 47 6.05 -23.49 7.24
N LEU A 48 5.41 -22.45 7.81
CA LEU A 48 4.23 -21.82 7.23
C LEU A 48 4.56 -21.15 5.88
N PHE A 49 5.73 -20.50 5.77
CA PHE A 49 6.21 -19.97 4.48
C PHE A 49 6.28 -21.06 3.40
N ARG A 50 6.83 -22.24 3.72
CA ARG A 50 6.94 -23.36 2.78
C ARG A 50 5.58 -23.96 2.42
N GLU A 51 4.67 -24.03 3.38
CA GLU A 51 3.30 -24.52 3.17
C GLU A 51 2.52 -23.61 2.21
N LEU A 52 2.67 -22.30 2.37
CA LEU A 52 1.99 -21.30 1.52
C LEU A 52 2.67 -21.10 0.16
N LEU A 53 3.88 -21.61 -0.03
CA LEU A 53 4.68 -21.41 -1.25
C LEU A 53 3.94 -21.79 -2.54
N PRO A 54 3.25 -22.95 -2.65
CA PRO A 54 2.48 -23.31 -3.84
C PRO A 54 1.30 -22.35 -4.13
N ALA A 55 0.78 -21.66 -3.11
CA ALA A 55 -0.34 -20.73 -3.20
C ALA A 55 0.09 -19.26 -3.39
N THR A 56 1.36 -19.03 -3.77
CA THR A 56 1.90 -17.70 -4.06
C THR A 56 1.07 -17.02 -5.15
N ALA A 57 0.51 -15.85 -4.80
CA ALA A 57 -0.30 -15.06 -5.72
C ALA A 57 0.56 -14.46 -6.84
N LYS A 58 0.03 -14.53 -8.06
CA LYS A 58 0.63 -13.96 -9.27
C LYS A 58 0.19 -12.50 -9.40
N LEU A 59 1.06 -11.59 -8.96
CA LEU A 59 0.83 -10.14 -9.00
C LEU A 59 1.74 -9.46 -10.00
N LEU A 60 1.36 -8.28 -10.47
CA LEU A 60 2.23 -7.39 -11.24
C LEU A 60 2.71 -6.26 -10.33
N PHE A 61 3.98 -6.28 -9.92
CA PHE A 61 4.64 -5.15 -9.24
C PHE A 61 5.26 -4.22 -10.27
N VAL A 62 4.86 -2.95 -10.24
CA VAL A 62 5.17 -1.99 -11.31
C VAL A 62 6.27 -1.01 -10.91
N ASP A 63 6.33 -0.67 -9.63
CA ASP A 63 7.31 0.27 -9.08
C ASP A 63 7.58 -0.04 -7.61
N SER A 64 8.67 0.51 -7.07
CA SER A 64 9.06 0.37 -5.68
C SER A 64 9.82 1.59 -5.19
N VAL A 65 9.45 2.14 -4.03
CA VAL A 65 10.13 3.28 -3.42
C VAL A 65 10.50 2.93 -1.98
N VAL A 66 11.73 3.25 -1.59
CA VAL A 66 12.21 3.07 -0.21
C VAL A 66 12.06 4.38 0.55
N VAL A 67 11.48 4.32 1.74
CA VAL A 67 11.22 5.47 2.61
C VAL A 67 11.57 5.15 4.06
N ASP A 68 11.64 6.18 4.91
CA ASP A 68 11.76 6.01 6.36
C ASP A 68 10.49 5.37 6.95
N LYS A 69 10.67 4.39 7.85
CA LYS A 69 9.56 3.68 8.49
C LYS A 69 8.63 4.62 9.25
N GLN A 70 9.16 5.68 9.86
CA GLN A 70 8.35 6.61 10.64
C GLN A 70 7.42 7.47 9.77
N ASP A 71 7.75 7.63 8.47
CA ASP A 71 7.07 8.58 7.60
C ASP A 71 6.20 7.90 6.52
N PHE A 72 6.26 6.57 6.38
CA PHE A 72 5.73 5.88 5.19
C PHE A 72 4.23 6.10 4.96
N LEU A 73 3.42 6.28 6.01
CA LEU A 73 1.98 6.50 5.90
C LEU A 73 1.67 7.72 5.02
N SER A 74 2.47 8.79 5.16
CA SER A 74 2.35 10.02 4.36
C SER A 74 2.85 9.88 2.91
N LYS A 75 3.51 8.76 2.58
CA LYS A 75 4.14 8.52 1.28
C LYS A 75 3.32 7.59 0.37
N ILE A 76 2.18 7.10 0.83
CA ILE A 76 1.29 6.26 0.03
C ILE A 76 0.54 7.14 -0.98
N PRO A 77 0.79 7.01 -2.30
CA PRO A 77 0.23 7.91 -3.30
C PRO A 77 -1.19 7.47 -3.67
N MET A 78 -2.13 7.56 -2.73
CA MET A 78 -3.51 7.10 -2.91
C MET A 78 -4.46 8.26 -3.23
N SER A 79 -5.48 7.99 -4.04
CA SER A 79 -6.58 8.94 -4.25
C SER A 79 -7.39 9.15 -2.97
N ARG A 80 -7.83 10.39 -2.71
CA ARG A 80 -8.78 10.67 -1.62
C ARG A 80 -10.11 9.93 -1.78
N LEU A 81 -10.49 9.54 -3.01
CA LEU A 81 -11.67 8.72 -3.26
C LEU A 81 -11.56 7.33 -2.61
N SER A 82 -10.33 6.84 -2.45
CA SER A 82 -10.02 5.56 -1.80
C SER A 82 -9.75 5.73 -0.30
N GLY A 83 -9.89 6.94 0.23
CA GLY A 83 -9.80 7.26 1.65
C GLY A 83 -8.56 8.05 2.03
N SER A 84 -8.26 8.07 3.32
CA SER A 84 -7.11 8.77 3.90
C SER A 84 -6.52 7.94 5.02
N ILE A 85 -5.21 7.78 5.01
CA ILE A 85 -4.44 7.05 6.03
C ILE A 85 -3.74 8.08 6.90
N LEU A 86 -3.86 7.92 8.22
CA LEU A 86 -3.38 8.83 9.25
C LEU A 86 -2.74 8.00 10.37
N THR A 87 -2.04 8.67 11.28
CA THR A 87 -1.74 8.08 12.59
C THR A 87 -2.98 8.10 13.48
N THR A 88 -3.10 7.16 14.42
CA THR A 88 -4.16 7.20 15.44
C THR A 88 -4.08 8.48 16.28
N LYS A 89 -2.87 9.01 16.50
CA LYS A 89 -2.66 10.28 17.19
C LYS A 89 -3.30 11.45 16.45
N GLU A 90 -3.15 11.53 15.13
CA GLU A 90 -3.80 12.57 14.31
C GLU A 90 -5.33 12.42 14.32
N PHE A 91 -5.83 11.17 14.35
CA PHE A 91 -7.26 10.89 14.34
C PHE A 91 -7.96 11.15 15.69
N LEU A 92 -7.41 10.61 16.79
CA LEU A 92 -8.01 10.70 18.14
C LEU A 92 -7.46 11.84 18.99
N GLY A 93 -6.37 12.48 18.58
CA GLY A 93 -5.59 13.41 19.42
C GLY A 93 -4.72 12.72 20.48
N ARG A 94 -4.77 11.39 20.59
CA ARG A 94 -4.01 10.58 21.55
C ARG A 94 -3.64 9.22 20.97
N THR A 95 -2.59 8.62 21.50
CA THR A 95 -2.26 7.20 21.32
C THR A 95 -1.28 6.76 22.41
N GLN A 96 -1.35 5.51 22.84
CA GLN A 96 -0.28 4.89 23.65
C GLN A 96 0.67 4.04 22.79
N TYR A 97 0.33 3.83 21.51
CA TYR A 97 1.15 3.16 20.53
C TYR A 97 1.50 4.12 19.38
N PRO A 98 2.72 4.68 19.32
CA PRO A 98 3.07 5.73 18.34
C PRO A 98 2.95 5.31 16.87
N GLU A 99 3.16 4.02 16.57
CA GLU A 99 3.02 3.48 15.21
C GLU A 99 1.55 3.16 14.83
N ALA A 100 0.60 3.34 15.76
CA ALA A 100 -0.82 3.10 15.51
C ALA A 100 -1.35 4.03 14.42
N SER A 101 -2.19 3.48 13.56
CA SER A 101 -2.73 4.18 12.40
C SER A 101 -4.25 4.09 12.33
N ALA A 102 -4.80 5.05 11.59
CA ALA A 102 -6.21 5.19 11.32
C ALA A 102 -6.43 5.33 9.82
N PHE A 103 -7.60 4.88 9.37
CA PHE A 103 -8.09 5.02 8.02
C PHE A 103 -9.47 5.65 8.06
N ILE A 104 -9.70 6.65 7.21
CA ILE A 104 -11.00 7.25 6.96
C ILE A 104 -11.38 6.90 5.53
N ASN A 105 -12.59 6.39 5.30
CA ASN A 105 -13.05 6.03 3.96
C ASN A 105 -13.18 7.28 3.05
N GLY A 106 -13.26 7.08 1.73
CA GLY A 106 -13.30 8.19 0.78
C GLY A 106 -14.50 9.14 0.91
N ILE A 107 -15.58 8.68 1.55
CA ILE A 107 -16.78 9.48 1.84
C ILE A 107 -16.57 10.35 3.10
N GLY A 108 -15.64 9.98 3.98
CA GLY A 108 -15.37 10.69 5.23
C GLY A 108 -16.38 10.42 6.34
N ASN A 109 -17.22 9.40 6.19
CA ASN A 109 -18.29 9.05 7.13
C ASN A 109 -17.98 7.83 8.00
N GLN A 110 -16.89 7.11 7.73
CA GLN A 110 -16.50 5.95 8.51
C GLN A 110 -14.98 5.93 8.69
N ALA A 111 -14.54 5.56 9.90
CA ALA A 111 -13.14 5.42 10.24
C ALA A 111 -12.86 4.08 10.92
N PHE A 112 -11.66 3.55 10.67
CA PHE A 112 -11.11 2.36 11.28
C PHE A 112 -9.76 2.72 11.87
N PHE A 113 -9.47 2.36 13.10
CA PHE A 113 -8.20 2.73 13.73
C PHE A 113 -7.74 1.68 14.73
N ALA A 114 -6.42 1.60 14.90
CA ALA A 114 -5.82 0.81 15.95
C ALA A 114 -5.68 1.64 17.23
N ASP A 115 -6.06 1.09 18.37
CA ASP A 115 -5.82 1.67 19.69
C ASP A 115 -5.40 0.56 20.68
N GLY A 116 -4.65 0.94 21.71
CA GLY A 116 -3.97 0.04 22.64
C GLY A 116 -2.55 0.51 22.94
N ASP A 117 -1.72 -0.42 23.41
CA ASP A 117 -0.34 -0.15 23.84
C ASP A 117 0.69 -0.95 23.00
N THR A 118 1.96 -0.92 23.43
CA THR A 118 3.06 -1.60 22.74
C THR A 118 3.04 -3.13 22.87
N VAL A 119 2.13 -3.69 23.66
CA VAL A 119 1.97 -5.14 23.89
C VAL A 119 0.75 -5.67 23.16
N GLN A 120 -0.36 -4.92 23.18
CA GLN A 120 -1.62 -5.30 22.55
C GLN A 120 -2.35 -4.08 22.00
N THR A 121 -2.78 -4.19 20.75
CA THR A 121 -3.74 -3.27 20.13
C THR A 121 -4.93 -4.04 19.57
N ALA A 122 -6.03 -3.33 19.32
CA ALA A 122 -7.19 -3.84 18.61
C ALA A 122 -7.66 -2.81 17.59
N ILE A 123 -8.42 -3.27 16.60
CA ILE A 123 -9.02 -2.39 15.59
C ILE A 123 -10.45 -2.05 15.99
N TYR A 124 -10.74 -0.76 15.94
CA TYR A 124 -12.05 -0.17 16.20
C TYR A 124 -12.60 0.45 14.92
N SER A 125 -13.92 0.46 14.79
CA SER A 125 -14.65 1.19 13.76
C SER A 125 -15.53 2.25 14.41
N THR A 126 -15.66 3.41 13.76
CA THR A 126 -16.61 4.45 14.16
C THR A 126 -17.23 5.11 12.94
N ASP A 127 -18.50 5.43 13.04
CA ASP A 127 -19.21 6.20 12.01
C ASP A 127 -19.23 7.68 12.38
N ARG A 128 -19.48 8.53 11.38
CA ARG A 128 -19.63 9.98 11.53
C ARG A 128 -21.06 10.39 11.23
N LEU A 129 -21.74 10.92 12.24
CA LEU A 129 -23.12 11.42 12.14
C LEU A 129 -23.17 12.87 12.64
N GLY A 130 -23.83 13.75 11.87
CA GLY A 130 -23.94 15.17 12.25
C GLY A 130 -22.58 15.89 12.40
N GLY A 131 -21.55 15.44 11.68
CA GLY A 131 -20.20 16.01 11.72
C GLY A 131 -19.30 15.52 12.86
N LYS A 132 -19.82 14.70 13.77
CA LYS A 132 -19.07 14.13 14.90
C LYS A 132 -18.90 12.62 14.74
N TRP A 133 -17.78 12.10 15.22
CA TRP A 133 -17.57 10.65 15.34
C TRP A 133 -18.44 10.11 16.48
N ASP A 134 -19.08 8.98 16.24
CA ASP A 134 -19.82 8.24 17.25
C ASP A 134 -18.86 7.48 18.20
N THR A 135 -19.42 6.70 19.11
CA THR A 135 -18.66 5.83 20.01
C THR A 135 -17.99 4.71 19.21
N PRO A 136 -16.66 4.56 19.27
CA PRO A 136 -15.98 3.50 18.55
C PRO A 136 -16.35 2.11 19.05
N VAL A 137 -16.51 1.17 18.11
CA VAL A 137 -16.85 -0.23 18.37
C VAL A 137 -15.65 -1.10 18.01
N ARG A 138 -15.23 -1.98 18.93
CA ARG A 138 -14.14 -2.95 18.66
C ARG A 138 -14.61 -3.99 17.64
N ILE A 139 -13.77 -4.30 16.66
CA ILE A 139 -14.02 -5.37 15.69
C ILE A 139 -13.73 -6.73 16.35
N ALA A 140 -14.77 -7.36 16.89
CA ALA A 140 -14.64 -8.59 17.68
C ALA A 140 -14.00 -9.78 16.94
N ALA A 141 -14.10 -9.83 15.61
CA ALA A 141 -13.49 -10.88 14.79
C ALA A 141 -11.95 -10.82 14.80
N ILE A 142 -11.37 -9.65 15.10
CA ILE A 142 -9.94 -9.44 15.29
C ILE A 142 -9.66 -9.60 16.78
N ASP A 143 -9.72 -10.87 17.22
CA ASP A 143 -9.53 -11.28 18.60
C ASP A 143 -8.03 -11.31 19.00
N ASP A 144 -7.75 -11.85 20.18
CA ASP A 144 -6.43 -11.79 20.80
C ASP A 144 -5.38 -12.67 20.09
N LYS A 145 -5.78 -13.49 19.12
CA LYS A 145 -4.82 -14.19 18.22
C LYS A 145 -4.11 -13.22 17.28
N TYR A 146 -4.69 -12.05 17.03
CA TYR A 146 -4.15 -10.99 16.18
C TYR A 146 -3.58 -9.87 17.06
N ARG A 147 -2.46 -10.15 17.72
CA ARG A 147 -1.77 -9.19 18.58
C ARG A 147 -1.24 -8.01 17.77
N LEU A 148 -1.17 -6.86 18.42
CA LEU A 148 -0.69 -5.62 17.82
C LEU A 148 -1.37 -5.27 16.47
N ALA A 149 -2.66 -5.63 16.30
CA ALA A 149 -3.43 -5.33 15.10
C ALA A 149 -3.39 -3.83 14.76
N ASN A 150 -2.93 -3.49 13.55
CA ASN A 150 -2.67 -2.14 13.10
C ASN A 150 -2.84 -1.99 11.58
N TYR A 151 -2.66 -0.77 11.07
CA TYR A 151 -2.70 -0.43 9.65
C TYR A 151 -4.00 -0.84 8.97
N PRO A 152 -5.17 -0.49 9.56
CA PRO A 152 -6.44 -0.78 8.94
C PRO A 152 -6.56 -0.05 7.60
N PHE A 153 -7.10 -0.72 6.60
CA PHE A 153 -7.50 -0.13 5.33
C PHE A 153 -8.77 -0.81 4.86
N VAL A 154 -9.81 -0.02 4.55
CA VAL A 154 -11.06 -0.57 3.99
C VAL A 154 -11.15 -0.23 2.53
N GLN A 155 -11.37 -1.25 1.71
CA GLN A 155 -11.50 -1.11 0.27
C GLN A 155 -12.76 -0.31 -0.09
N SER A 156 -12.80 0.22 -1.32
CA SER A 156 -13.91 1.05 -1.81
C SER A 156 -15.27 0.34 -1.83
N ASP A 157 -15.28 -1.00 -1.75
CA ASP A 157 -16.49 -1.82 -1.58
C ASP A 157 -17.19 -1.60 -0.21
N GLY A 158 -16.50 -0.97 0.74
CA GLY A 158 -16.99 -0.66 2.08
C GLY A 158 -17.21 -1.89 2.96
N VAL A 159 -16.74 -3.07 2.56
CA VAL A 159 -16.93 -4.32 3.30
C VAL A 159 -15.64 -5.11 3.50
N THR A 160 -14.63 -4.94 2.65
CA THR A 160 -13.35 -5.64 2.77
C THR A 160 -12.36 -4.80 3.58
N LEU A 161 -11.96 -5.30 4.74
CA LEU A 161 -10.97 -4.71 5.64
C LEU A 161 -9.67 -5.49 5.57
N TYR A 162 -8.59 -4.79 5.26
CA TYR A 162 -7.21 -5.27 5.40
C TYR A 162 -6.58 -4.67 6.65
N PHE A 163 -5.71 -5.43 7.30
CA PHE A 163 -4.94 -4.96 8.44
C PHE A 163 -3.69 -5.81 8.61
N ALA A 164 -2.70 -5.34 9.37
CA ALA A 164 -1.57 -6.16 9.78
C ALA A 164 -1.65 -6.53 11.25
N ALA A 165 -1.17 -7.72 11.61
CA ALA A 165 -1.08 -8.16 13.00
C ALA A 165 0.07 -9.16 13.18
N GLN A 166 0.45 -9.37 14.43
CA GLN A 166 1.34 -10.45 14.85
C GLN A 166 0.54 -11.57 15.50
N GLY A 167 0.94 -12.83 15.33
CA GLY A 167 0.21 -13.91 15.96
C GLY A 167 0.73 -15.30 15.62
N VAL A 168 0.02 -16.30 16.13
CA VAL A 168 0.33 -17.72 15.90
C VAL A 168 0.22 -18.14 14.42
N ASN A 169 -0.51 -17.36 13.63
CA ASN A 169 -0.73 -17.60 12.19
C ASN A 169 0.07 -16.63 11.30
N SER A 170 1.04 -15.91 11.86
CA SER A 170 1.95 -15.06 11.09
C SER A 170 3.09 -15.88 10.51
N ILE A 171 3.53 -15.54 9.30
CA ILE A 171 4.71 -16.10 8.65
C ILE A 171 5.98 -15.47 9.24
N GLY A 172 5.95 -14.16 9.48
CA GLY A 172 7.02 -13.38 10.07
C GLY A 172 6.58 -12.64 11.33
N GLY A 173 6.95 -11.36 11.42
CA GLY A 173 6.49 -10.49 12.50
C GLY A 173 5.08 -10.00 12.23
N TYR A 174 4.95 -8.83 11.63
CA TYR A 174 3.67 -8.37 11.07
C TYR A 174 3.33 -9.11 9.78
N ASP A 175 2.12 -9.66 9.74
CA ASP A 175 1.51 -10.24 8.56
C ASP A 175 0.21 -9.51 8.24
N LEU A 176 -0.11 -9.39 6.96
CA LEU A 176 -1.37 -8.86 6.43
C LEU A 176 -2.48 -9.92 6.48
N PHE A 177 -3.63 -9.49 6.99
CA PHE A 177 -4.86 -10.25 7.07
C PHE A 177 -5.98 -9.48 6.38
N MET A 178 -7.01 -10.21 5.95
CA MET A 178 -8.23 -9.67 5.37
C MET A 178 -9.44 -10.25 6.07
N THR A 179 -10.43 -9.41 6.33
CA THR A 179 -11.76 -9.84 6.76
C THR A 179 -12.83 -9.09 5.99
N ARG A 180 -14.03 -9.65 5.91
CA ARG A 180 -15.18 -9.04 5.26
C ARG A 180 -16.31 -8.81 6.26
N TYR A 181 -16.98 -7.68 6.12
CA TYR A 181 -18.18 -7.37 6.88
C TYR A 181 -19.40 -8.08 6.30
N ASN A 182 -20.03 -8.92 7.11
CA ASN A 182 -21.33 -9.51 6.82
C ASN A 182 -22.44 -8.54 7.25
N ARG A 183 -23.19 -8.03 6.27
CA ARG A 183 -24.30 -7.09 6.50
C ARG A 183 -25.52 -7.75 7.14
N GLU A 184 -25.74 -9.04 6.92
CA GLU A 184 -26.89 -9.77 7.48
C GLU A 184 -26.66 -10.11 8.96
N GLU A 185 -25.44 -10.54 9.30
CA GLU A 185 -25.06 -10.87 10.68
C GLU A 185 -24.51 -9.68 11.47
N HIS A 186 -24.40 -8.51 10.83
CA HIS A 186 -23.83 -7.28 11.41
C HIS A 186 -22.47 -7.49 12.08
N ARG A 187 -21.60 -8.31 11.48
CA ARG A 187 -20.29 -8.65 12.03
C ARG A 187 -19.26 -8.93 10.95
N PHE A 188 -17.99 -8.85 11.32
CA PHE A 188 -16.89 -9.30 10.47
C PHE A 188 -16.74 -10.83 10.53
N TYR A 189 -16.36 -11.44 9.42
CA TYR A 189 -15.94 -12.84 9.38
C TYR A 189 -14.56 -13.02 10.05
N ALA A 190 -14.19 -14.27 10.33
CA ALA A 190 -12.84 -14.59 10.81
C ALA A 190 -11.77 -14.09 9.81
N PRO A 191 -10.72 -13.38 10.24
CA PRO A 191 -9.69 -12.90 9.34
C PRO A 191 -8.86 -14.01 8.71
N GLU A 192 -8.60 -13.87 7.41
CA GLU A 192 -7.78 -14.77 6.60
C GLU A 192 -6.39 -14.16 6.36
N ASN A 193 -5.32 -14.97 6.45
CA ASN A 193 -3.96 -14.54 6.13
C ASN A 193 -3.85 -14.33 4.60
N MET A 194 -3.30 -13.18 4.17
CA MET A 194 -3.20 -12.84 2.74
C MET A 194 -2.22 -13.74 1.96
N GLY A 195 -1.34 -14.45 2.67
CA GLY A 195 -0.37 -15.38 2.12
C GLY A 195 0.68 -14.70 1.26
N LEU A 196 1.41 -15.50 0.47
CA LEU A 196 2.50 -15.01 -0.36
C LEU A 196 1.97 -14.42 -1.68
N PRO A 197 2.60 -13.40 -2.27
CA PRO A 197 3.77 -12.67 -1.78
C PRO A 197 3.42 -11.47 -0.89
N TYR A 198 2.14 -11.27 -0.51
CA TYR A 198 1.73 -10.16 0.35
C TYR A 198 2.43 -10.21 1.70
N ASN A 199 2.52 -11.41 2.29
CA ASN A 199 3.27 -11.67 3.50
C ASN A 199 4.64 -12.27 3.22
N SER A 200 5.50 -12.27 4.23
CA SER A 200 6.89 -12.70 4.16
C SER A 200 7.38 -13.13 5.55
N THR A 201 8.64 -13.53 5.62
CA THR A 201 9.31 -13.81 6.90
C THR A 201 9.79 -12.54 7.61
N ALA A 202 9.41 -11.34 7.14
CA ALA A 202 9.77 -10.04 7.71
C ALA A 202 8.52 -9.37 8.34
N ASN A 203 8.43 -8.04 8.33
CA ASN A 203 7.21 -7.33 8.69
C ASN A 203 6.53 -6.73 7.45
N ASP A 204 5.25 -7.05 7.30
CA ASP A 204 4.37 -6.58 6.23
C ASP A 204 3.27 -5.72 6.85
N TYR A 205 3.41 -4.40 6.69
CA TYR A 205 2.72 -3.41 7.52
C TYR A 205 1.39 -2.96 6.94
N LEU A 206 1.31 -2.65 5.65
CA LEU A 206 0.12 -2.03 5.06
C LEU A 206 -0.17 -2.61 3.69
N LEU A 207 -1.45 -2.89 3.45
CA LEU A 207 -2.01 -3.18 2.13
C LEU A 207 -3.13 -2.18 1.85
N ALA A 208 -2.93 -1.32 0.86
CA ALA A 208 -3.93 -0.35 0.40
C ALA A 208 -4.27 -0.60 -1.07
N ILE A 209 -5.55 -0.48 -1.44
CA ILE A 209 -6.05 -0.74 -2.79
C ILE A 209 -6.89 0.45 -3.24
N ASP A 210 -6.45 1.10 -4.32
CA ASP A 210 -7.17 2.16 -4.99
C ASP A 210 -7.84 1.60 -6.25
N ASP A 211 -9.09 1.15 -6.08
CA ASP A 211 -9.89 0.58 -7.18
C ASP A 211 -10.12 1.58 -8.32
N ALA A 212 -10.21 2.88 -8.00
CA ALA A 212 -10.44 3.93 -9.00
C ALA A 212 -9.27 4.10 -9.96
N ASN A 213 -8.04 3.82 -9.50
CA ASN A 213 -6.84 3.90 -10.32
C ASN A 213 -6.28 2.52 -10.67
N GLU A 214 -6.94 1.42 -10.25
CA GLU A 214 -6.48 0.04 -10.41
C GLU A 214 -5.01 -0.15 -10.00
N LEU A 215 -4.67 0.39 -8.83
CA LEU A 215 -3.35 0.33 -8.21
C LEU A 215 -3.49 -0.08 -6.76
N GLY A 216 -2.48 -0.76 -6.23
CA GLY A 216 -2.36 -1.06 -4.81
C GLY A 216 -0.95 -0.84 -4.30
N TRP A 217 -0.83 -0.70 -2.99
CA TRP A 217 0.44 -0.51 -2.29
C TRP A 217 0.63 -1.57 -1.22
N LEU A 218 1.80 -2.20 -1.25
CA LEU A 218 2.27 -3.12 -0.22
C LEU A 218 3.47 -2.49 0.47
N VAL A 219 3.38 -2.30 1.79
CA VAL A 219 4.46 -1.73 2.62
C VAL A 219 5.08 -2.82 3.48
N THR A 220 6.40 -2.96 3.40
CA THR A 220 7.13 -4.06 4.05
C THR A 220 8.57 -3.66 4.32
N ASP A 221 9.17 -4.18 5.40
CA ASP A 221 10.62 -4.06 5.65
C ASP A 221 11.42 -5.27 5.13
N ARG A 222 10.80 -6.14 4.32
CA ARG A 222 11.52 -7.25 3.69
C ARG A 222 12.70 -6.72 2.87
N ASN A 223 13.87 -7.31 3.08
CA ASN A 223 15.12 -6.97 2.42
C ASN A 223 15.56 -5.50 2.60
N MET A 224 15.02 -4.77 3.59
CA MET A 224 15.36 -3.37 3.84
C MET A 224 16.39 -3.23 4.97
N PRO A 225 17.23 -2.18 4.94
CA PRO A 225 18.00 -1.78 6.12
C PRO A 225 17.08 -1.42 7.30
N GLU A 226 17.63 -1.48 8.52
CA GLU A 226 16.91 -1.07 9.72
C GLU A 226 16.37 0.37 9.59
N GLY A 227 15.13 0.58 10.05
CA GLY A 227 14.45 1.87 10.00
C GLY A 227 13.88 2.26 8.63
N LYS A 228 14.06 1.43 7.59
CA LYS A 228 13.49 1.66 6.25
C LYS A 228 12.39 0.66 5.93
N VAL A 229 11.44 1.10 5.11
CA VAL A 229 10.45 0.23 4.47
C VAL A 229 10.43 0.47 2.97
N CYS A 230 10.04 -0.56 2.22
CA CYS A 230 9.74 -0.46 0.79
C CYS A 230 8.24 -0.38 0.58
N ILE A 231 7.80 0.59 -0.21
CA ILE A 231 6.44 0.71 -0.73
C ILE A 231 6.47 0.16 -2.15
N TYR A 232 5.91 -1.03 -2.33
CA TYR A 232 5.70 -1.62 -3.64
C TYR A 232 4.37 -1.14 -4.23
N THR A 233 4.38 -0.65 -5.46
CA THR A 233 3.15 -0.41 -6.22
C THR A 233 2.84 -1.65 -7.07
N PHE A 234 1.62 -2.15 -7.01
CA PHE A 234 1.18 -3.32 -7.78
C PHE A 234 -0.17 -3.10 -8.44
N VAL A 235 -0.52 -3.99 -9.38
CA VAL A 235 -1.86 -4.04 -10.00
C VAL A 235 -2.70 -5.10 -9.29
N PRO A 236 -3.78 -4.72 -8.59
CA PRO A 236 -4.69 -5.68 -7.95
C PRO A 236 -5.38 -6.58 -8.98
N THR A 237 -5.65 -7.82 -8.59
CA THR A 237 -6.36 -8.81 -9.42
C THR A 237 -7.74 -9.08 -8.84
N LYS A 238 -8.78 -9.09 -9.68
CA LYS A 238 -10.16 -9.41 -9.25
C LYS A 238 -10.30 -10.83 -8.67
N GLN A 239 -9.44 -11.74 -9.11
CA GLN A 239 -9.35 -13.11 -8.64
C GLN A 239 -7.90 -13.43 -8.28
N ARG A 240 -7.71 -14.27 -7.26
CA ARG A 240 -6.36 -14.71 -6.88
C ARG A 240 -5.84 -15.68 -7.94
N LEU A 241 -4.82 -15.25 -8.68
CA LEU A 241 -4.10 -16.09 -9.64
C LEU A 241 -2.88 -16.72 -8.95
N SER A 242 -2.49 -17.94 -9.34
CA SER A 242 -1.29 -18.61 -8.85
C SER A 242 -0.32 -18.94 -9.98
N TYR A 243 0.86 -19.46 -9.64
CA TYR A 243 1.87 -19.94 -10.60
C TYR A 243 1.76 -21.45 -10.88
N ALA A 244 0.66 -22.12 -10.49
CA ALA A 244 0.51 -23.56 -10.66
C ALA A 244 0.72 -24.03 -12.12
N ASP A 245 0.22 -23.24 -13.09
CA ASP A 245 0.30 -23.54 -14.52
C ASP A 245 1.56 -22.98 -15.20
N ASP A 246 2.42 -22.24 -14.47
CA ASP A 246 3.59 -21.56 -15.02
C ASP A 246 4.85 -22.45 -15.05
N HIS A 247 4.76 -23.70 -14.58
CA HIS A 247 5.85 -24.68 -14.49
C HIS A 247 7.16 -24.12 -13.88
N LEU A 248 7.04 -23.26 -12.88
CA LEU A 248 8.21 -22.68 -12.20
C LEU A 248 8.95 -23.75 -11.39
N THR A 249 10.29 -23.69 -11.42
CA THR A 249 11.10 -24.46 -10.47
C THR A 249 10.84 -23.96 -9.03
N PRO A 250 11.06 -24.78 -7.99
CA PRO A 250 10.88 -24.35 -6.60
C PRO A 250 11.65 -23.06 -6.25
N SER A 251 12.88 -22.92 -6.76
CA SER A 251 13.69 -21.71 -6.55
C SER A 251 13.10 -20.48 -7.25
N GLN A 252 12.51 -20.63 -8.44
CA GLN A 252 11.85 -19.52 -9.13
C GLN A 252 10.56 -19.12 -8.42
N LEU A 253 9.78 -20.08 -7.92
CA LEU A 253 8.58 -19.80 -7.15
C LEU A 253 8.91 -19.09 -5.83
N GLU A 254 9.96 -19.55 -5.12
CA GLU A 254 10.44 -18.86 -3.92
C GLU A 254 10.92 -17.44 -4.23
N ALA A 255 11.58 -17.23 -5.37
CA ALA A 255 11.99 -15.89 -5.80
C ALA A 255 10.79 -14.96 -6.06
N GLN A 256 9.69 -15.47 -6.63
CA GLN A 256 8.43 -14.74 -6.78
C GLN A 256 7.80 -14.42 -5.41
N ALA A 257 7.70 -15.43 -4.53
CA ALA A 257 7.12 -15.31 -3.20
C ALA A 257 7.84 -14.27 -2.32
N ARG A 258 9.17 -14.19 -2.45
CA ARG A 258 10.02 -13.24 -1.69
C ARG A 258 10.10 -11.86 -2.32
N ILE A 259 9.54 -11.65 -3.52
CA ILE A 259 9.72 -10.43 -4.31
C ILE A 259 11.22 -10.11 -4.46
N GLN A 260 12.03 -11.10 -4.87
CA GLN A 260 13.48 -10.89 -5.06
C GLN A 260 13.77 -9.80 -6.10
N SER A 261 12.93 -9.71 -7.12
CA SER A 261 12.93 -8.62 -8.09
C SER A 261 11.52 -8.42 -8.64
N ILE A 262 11.02 -7.19 -8.60
CA ILE A 262 9.74 -6.85 -9.23
C ILE A 262 9.76 -7.10 -10.74
N GLY A 263 10.94 -7.07 -11.37
CA GLY A 263 11.11 -7.37 -12.80
C GLY A 263 10.62 -8.75 -13.21
N MET A 264 10.64 -9.72 -12.27
CA MET A 264 10.15 -11.07 -12.49
C MET A 264 8.63 -11.15 -12.66
N THR A 265 7.92 -10.08 -12.27
CA THR A 265 6.46 -10.00 -12.33
C THR A 265 5.94 -9.25 -13.54
N TRP A 266 6.79 -8.58 -14.32
CA TRP A 266 6.36 -7.70 -15.41
C TRP A 266 5.67 -8.43 -16.56
N LYS A 267 5.85 -9.75 -16.67
CA LYS A 267 5.12 -10.61 -17.61
C LYS A 267 3.67 -10.89 -17.17
N ASN A 268 3.29 -10.53 -15.94
CA ASN A 268 1.98 -10.85 -15.37
C ASN A 268 0.89 -9.84 -15.79
N GLY A 269 1.22 -8.77 -16.53
CA GLY A 269 0.26 -7.82 -17.04
C GLY A 269 0.91 -6.62 -17.75
N ASP A 270 0.12 -5.59 -18.05
CA ASP A 270 0.60 -4.38 -18.71
C ASP A 270 1.20 -3.37 -17.72
N ARG A 271 2.52 -3.43 -17.56
CA ARG A 271 3.26 -2.49 -16.70
C ARG A 271 3.20 -1.05 -17.20
N GLN A 272 3.19 -0.81 -18.51
CA GLN A 272 3.25 0.55 -19.05
C GLN A 272 1.94 1.29 -18.80
N ALA A 273 0.81 0.60 -18.99
CA ALA A 273 -0.51 1.14 -18.62
C ALA A 273 -0.56 1.50 -17.12
N ALA A 274 -0.09 0.61 -16.25
CA ALA A 274 -0.09 0.85 -14.80
C ALA A 274 0.83 2.01 -14.38
N LEU A 275 2.03 2.16 -14.98
CA LEU A 275 2.88 3.32 -14.77
C LEU A 275 2.23 4.61 -15.26
N GLY A 276 1.44 4.56 -16.35
CA GLY A 276 0.62 5.67 -16.81
C GLY A 276 -0.37 6.13 -15.75
N ARG A 277 -1.11 5.18 -15.14
CA ARG A 277 -2.05 5.47 -14.04
C ARG A 277 -1.34 6.05 -12.81
N LEU A 278 -0.19 5.50 -12.42
CA LEU A 278 0.59 6.01 -11.29
C LEU A 278 1.06 7.46 -11.52
N LYS A 279 1.52 7.77 -12.74
CA LYS A 279 1.89 9.14 -13.12
C LYS A 279 0.71 10.10 -13.08
N GLN A 280 -0.44 9.69 -13.60
CA GLN A 280 -1.68 10.48 -13.54
C GLN A 280 -2.14 10.73 -12.11
N LEU A 281 -1.98 9.76 -11.21
CA LEU A 281 -2.30 9.91 -9.79
C LEU A 281 -1.39 10.94 -9.12
N ALA A 282 -0.09 10.92 -9.42
CA ALA A 282 0.87 11.89 -8.91
C ALA A 282 0.64 13.32 -9.44
N THR A 283 0.15 13.48 -10.68
CA THR A 283 -0.21 14.81 -11.21
C THR A 283 -1.53 15.32 -10.65
N ARG A 284 -2.53 14.45 -10.42
CA ARG A 284 -3.79 14.80 -9.74
C ARG A 284 -3.56 15.26 -8.30
N GLY A 285 -2.61 14.67 -7.57
CA GLY A 285 -2.21 15.13 -6.23
C GLY A 285 -1.72 16.58 -6.20
N LYS A 286 -1.06 17.05 -7.26
CA LYS A 286 -0.60 18.45 -7.37
C LYS A 286 -1.70 19.45 -7.74
N VAL A 287 -2.77 18.98 -8.39
CA VAL A 287 -3.97 19.79 -8.68
C VAL A 287 -4.93 19.77 -7.48
N GLY A 288 -4.87 18.73 -6.65
CA GLY A 288 -5.67 18.57 -5.42
C GLY A 288 -5.15 19.31 -4.18
N ASP A 289 -3.94 19.90 -4.24
CA ASP A 289 -3.40 20.73 -3.16
C ASP A 289 -4.10 22.11 -3.04
N GLU A 290 -4.90 22.52 -4.03
CA GLU A 290 -5.81 23.66 -3.93
C GLU A 290 -7.17 23.32 -3.29
N PHE A 291 -7.46 22.05 -2.99
CA PHE A 291 -8.72 21.64 -2.38
C PHE A 291 -8.50 20.97 -1.02
N LYS A 292 -8.20 21.78 0.01
CA LYS A 292 -8.49 21.38 1.40
C LYS A 292 -10.00 21.09 1.47
N ALA A 293 -10.38 19.85 1.81
CA ALA A 293 -11.76 19.46 2.05
C ALA A 293 -12.27 19.99 3.41
N GLY A 294 -12.19 21.31 3.58
CA GLY A 294 -13.02 22.11 4.48
C GLY A 294 -14.05 22.85 3.63
N LEU A 295 -15.25 23.07 4.15
CA LEU A 295 -16.27 23.85 3.48
C LEU A 295 -15.79 25.30 3.40
N HIS A 296 -15.01 25.72 2.42
CA HIS A 296 -14.63 27.14 2.27
C HIS A 296 -15.67 27.85 1.39
N PHE A 297 -16.57 28.61 2.01
CA PHE A 297 -17.68 29.27 1.33
C PHE A 297 -17.70 30.77 1.59
N VAL A 298 -17.36 31.57 0.57
CA VAL A 298 -17.39 33.03 0.62
C VAL A 298 -18.83 33.53 0.48
N VAL A 299 -19.33 34.19 1.52
CA VAL A 299 -20.69 34.78 1.57
C VAL A 299 -20.67 36.19 0.98
N ASN A 300 -19.69 37.01 1.38
CA ASN A 300 -19.45 38.38 0.92
C ASN A 300 -18.01 38.81 1.27
N ASP A 301 -17.65 40.06 0.98
CA ASP A 301 -16.29 40.62 1.14
C ASP A 301 -15.73 40.55 2.58
N GLY A 302 -16.57 40.33 3.59
CA GLY A 302 -16.17 40.25 5.00
C GLY A 302 -16.43 38.91 5.68
N VAL A 303 -17.09 37.94 5.01
CA VAL A 303 -17.55 36.71 5.65
C VAL A 303 -17.26 35.50 4.77
N THR A 304 -16.44 34.60 5.33
CA THR A 304 -16.19 33.27 4.78
C THR A 304 -16.50 32.24 5.86
N LEU A 305 -17.31 31.26 5.52
CA LEU A 305 -17.73 30.20 6.44
C LEU A 305 -16.96 28.93 6.12
N GLU A 306 -16.46 28.28 7.16
CA GLU A 306 -15.57 27.11 7.05
C GLU A 306 -16.22 25.81 7.55
N ASN A 307 -17.30 25.91 8.34
CA ASN A 307 -18.05 24.78 8.89
C ASN A 307 -19.55 24.93 8.65
N ILE A 308 -20.27 23.79 8.50
CA ILE A 308 -21.73 23.78 8.30
C ILE A 308 -22.46 24.41 9.49
N SER A 309 -21.91 24.30 10.71
CA SER A 309 -22.46 24.91 11.92
C SER A 309 -22.54 26.43 11.85
N ASP A 310 -21.64 27.04 11.07
CA ASP A 310 -21.47 28.49 10.98
C ASP A 310 -22.57 29.13 10.12
N PHE A 311 -23.31 28.32 9.36
CA PHE A 311 -24.45 28.73 8.56
C PHE A 311 -25.72 28.80 9.42
N LYS A 312 -26.64 29.67 8.99
CA LYS A 312 -27.99 29.74 9.56
C LYS A 312 -28.68 28.39 9.49
N ALA A 313 -29.50 28.10 10.50
CA ALA A 313 -30.17 26.81 10.63
C ALA A 313 -30.98 26.42 9.39
N GLU A 314 -31.68 27.39 8.79
CA GLU A 314 -32.46 27.25 7.55
C GLU A 314 -31.60 26.93 6.31
N ASN A 315 -30.29 27.23 6.35
CA ASN A 315 -29.37 27.07 5.22
C ASN A 315 -28.50 25.81 5.31
N ARG A 316 -28.38 25.19 6.48
CA ARG A 316 -27.53 24.00 6.69
C ARG A 316 -27.89 22.83 5.77
N GLN A 317 -29.17 22.67 5.48
CA GLN A 317 -29.63 21.63 4.54
C GLN A 317 -29.19 21.94 3.11
N ASN A 318 -29.24 23.21 2.69
CA ASN A 318 -28.79 23.64 1.36
C ASN A 318 -27.27 23.47 1.21
N VAL A 319 -26.50 23.80 2.24
CA VAL A 319 -25.05 23.55 2.26
C VAL A 319 -24.73 22.05 2.20
N SER A 320 -25.48 21.22 2.92
CA SER A 320 -25.31 19.76 2.86
C SER A 320 -25.59 19.21 1.45
N LYS A 321 -26.66 19.72 0.78
CA LYS A 321 -26.95 19.39 -0.62
C LYS A 321 -25.85 19.88 -1.56
N LEU A 322 -25.29 21.07 -1.34
CA LEU A 322 -24.19 21.63 -2.13
C LEU A 322 -22.95 20.74 -2.06
N LEU A 323 -22.57 20.29 -0.86
CA LEU A 323 -21.43 19.40 -0.67
C LEU A 323 -21.67 18.04 -1.35
N ALA A 324 -22.87 17.48 -1.24
CA ALA A 324 -23.23 16.25 -1.93
C ALA A 324 -23.15 16.39 -3.46
N LEU A 325 -23.64 17.51 -4.02
CA LEU A 325 -23.56 17.81 -5.46
C LEU A 325 -22.11 17.97 -5.93
N ARG A 326 -21.26 18.68 -5.17
CA ARG A 326 -19.83 18.82 -5.48
C ARG A 326 -19.14 17.47 -5.53
N ASN A 327 -19.41 16.59 -4.56
CA ASN A 327 -18.87 15.23 -4.55
C ASN A 327 -19.37 14.38 -5.74
N ASN A 328 -20.65 14.50 -6.09
CA ASN A 328 -21.21 13.80 -7.24
C ASN A 328 -20.61 14.26 -8.57
N ILE A 329 -20.37 15.56 -8.75
CA ILE A 329 -19.69 16.09 -9.93
C ILE A 329 -18.30 15.49 -10.05
N ILE A 330 -17.52 15.47 -8.96
CA ILE A 330 -16.17 14.88 -8.96
C ILE A 330 -16.22 13.42 -9.42
N LYS A 331 -17.15 12.64 -8.86
CA LYS A 331 -17.36 11.24 -9.26
C LYS A 331 -17.73 11.12 -10.74
N ASN A 332 -18.68 11.93 -11.20
CA ASN A 332 -19.17 11.92 -12.58
C ASN A 332 -18.09 12.36 -13.59
N GLU A 333 -17.26 13.35 -13.25
CA GLU A 333 -16.14 13.81 -14.08
C GLU A 333 -15.07 12.71 -14.24
N VAL A 334 -14.77 12.00 -13.15
CA VAL A 334 -13.84 10.86 -13.18
C VAL A 334 -14.40 9.72 -14.05
N GLU A 335 -15.64 9.31 -13.82
CA GLU A 335 -16.30 8.27 -14.62
C GLU A 335 -16.38 8.65 -16.11
N LEU A 336 -16.70 9.91 -16.41
CA LEU A 336 -16.74 10.43 -17.77
C LEU A 336 -15.36 10.39 -18.44
N GLN A 337 -14.30 10.74 -17.71
CA GLN A 337 -12.94 10.67 -18.25
C GLN A 337 -12.52 9.23 -18.56
N LEU A 338 -12.84 8.27 -17.69
CA LEU A 338 -12.59 6.84 -17.94
C LEU A 338 -13.31 6.32 -19.19
N LEU A 339 -14.55 6.77 -19.42
CA LEU A 339 -15.31 6.45 -20.63
C LEU A 339 -14.65 7.04 -21.88
N ARG A 340 -14.19 8.30 -21.82
CA ARG A 340 -13.48 8.97 -22.93
C ARG A 340 -12.16 8.27 -23.26
N ASP A 341 -11.39 7.87 -22.25
CA ASP A 341 -10.12 7.17 -22.44
C ASP A 341 -10.35 5.78 -23.06
N SER A 342 -11.40 5.08 -22.61
CA SER A 342 -11.80 3.78 -23.16
C SER A 342 -12.29 3.88 -24.61
N TYR A 343 -13.01 4.95 -24.97
CA TYR A 343 -13.57 5.19 -26.30
C TYR A 343 -12.51 5.14 -27.42
N ALA A 344 -11.29 5.62 -27.15
CA ALA A 344 -10.19 5.65 -28.11
C ALA A 344 -9.66 4.25 -28.49
N SER A 345 -9.93 3.23 -27.67
CA SER A 345 -9.36 1.88 -27.81
C SER A 345 -10.33 0.81 -28.34
N LEU A 346 -11.60 1.16 -28.58
CA LEU A 346 -12.68 0.21 -28.87
C LEU A 346 -13.01 0.08 -30.37
N SER A 347 -13.58 -1.07 -30.77
CA SER A 347 -14.12 -1.30 -32.13
C SER A 347 -15.37 -0.44 -32.42
N ARG A 348 -15.60 -0.03 -33.68
CA ARG A 348 -16.68 0.89 -34.11
C ARG A 348 -18.07 0.60 -33.53
N GLY A 349 -18.50 -0.66 -33.46
CA GLY A 349 -19.82 -1.01 -32.90
C GLY A 349 -19.97 -0.75 -31.40
N LYS A 350 -18.88 -0.92 -30.63
CA LYS A 350 -18.84 -0.62 -29.19
C LYS A 350 -18.64 0.87 -28.90
N GLN A 351 -17.94 1.58 -29.79
CA GLN A 351 -17.81 3.04 -29.73
C GLN A 351 -19.18 3.73 -29.81
N GLN A 352 -20.08 3.26 -30.67
CA GLN A 352 -21.39 3.91 -30.83
C GLN A 352 -22.27 3.83 -29.56
N ALA A 353 -22.23 2.72 -28.83
CA ALA A 353 -22.93 2.58 -27.54
C ALA A 353 -22.29 3.43 -26.43
N MET A 354 -20.96 3.47 -26.37
CA MET A 354 -20.21 4.25 -25.38
C MET A 354 -20.32 5.76 -25.61
N ARG A 355 -20.46 6.19 -26.87
CA ARG A 355 -20.69 7.60 -27.23
C ARG A 355 -21.92 8.17 -26.56
N GLN A 356 -23.03 7.44 -26.56
CA GLN A 356 -24.28 7.93 -25.96
C GLN A 356 -24.12 8.10 -24.44
N GLN A 357 -23.45 7.15 -23.78
CA GLN A 357 -23.16 7.23 -22.35
C GLN A 357 -22.27 8.42 -21.98
N ILE A 358 -21.29 8.76 -22.83
CA ILE A 358 -20.44 9.94 -22.65
C ILE A 358 -21.29 11.21 -22.75
N LEU A 359 -22.12 11.34 -23.79
CA LEU A 359 -22.97 12.51 -24.01
C LEU A 359 -24.00 12.69 -22.89
N ASP A 360 -24.62 11.61 -22.43
CA ASP A 360 -25.61 11.68 -21.36
C ASP A 360 -24.98 12.15 -20.04
N ARG A 361 -23.76 11.69 -19.74
CA ARG A 361 -23.01 12.10 -18.54
C ARG A 361 -22.45 13.52 -18.65
N GLU A 362 -22.00 13.95 -19.82
CA GLU A 362 -21.64 15.35 -20.07
C GLU A 362 -22.82 16.29 -19.79
N LYS A 363 -24.01 15.90 -20.26
CA LYS A 363 -25.24 16.64 -20.01
C LYS A 363 -25.63 16.64 -18.52
N GLU A 364 -25.46 15.51 -17.83
CA GLU A 364 -25.71 15.43 -16.39
C GLU A 364 -24.77 16.35 -15.59
N LEU A 365 -23.49 16.38 -15.95
CA LEU A 365 -22.50 17.27 -15.33
C LEU A 365 -22.85 18.75 -15.52
N GLU A 366 -23.25 19.13 -16.74
CA GLU A 366 -23.71 20.49 -17.03
C GLU A 366 -24.91 20.87 -16.13
N GLN A 367 -25.89 19.96 -15.99
CA GLN A 367 -27.04 20.18 -15.12
C GLN A 367 -26.66 20.31 -13.64
N GLN A 368 -25.72 19.49 -13.16
CA GLN A 368 -25.23 19.54 -11.78
C GLN A 368 -24.46 20.85 -11.51
N GLN A 369 -23.64 21.33 -12.46
CA GLN A 369 -22.92 22.60 -12.35
C GLN A 369 -23.88 23.81 -12.28
N LEU A 370 -24.95 23.78 -13.08
CA LEU A 370 -26.03 24.78 -12.99
C LEU A 370 -26.75 24.72 -11.64
N GLN A 371 -26.98 23.52 -11.11
CA GLN A 371 -27.61 23.33 -9.80
C GLN A 371 -26.74 23.87 -8.67
N ILE A 372 -25.42 23.65 -8.71
CA ILE A 372 -24.46 24.26 -7.78
C ILE A 372 -24.59 25.77 -7.82
N THR A 373 -24.51 26.38 -9.01
CA THR A 373 -24.55 27.84 -9.16
C THR A 373 -25.82 28.44 -8.54
N ARG A 374 -26.97 27.79 -8.76
CA ARG A 374 -28.26 28.22 -8.16
C ARG A 374 -28.24 28.09 -6.64
N LEU A 375 -27.78 26.95 -6.13
CA LEU A 375 -27.77 26.64 -4.71
C LEU A 375 -26.80 27.54 -3.95
N GLU A 376 -25.62 27.84 -4.51
CA GLU A 376 -24.70 28.81 -3.93
C GLU A 376 -25.29 30.21 -3.84
N LYS A 377 -26.02 30.65 -4.87
CA LYS A 377 -26.71 31.95 -4.85
C LYS A 377 -27.80 31.98 -3.77
N GLU A 378 -28.58 30.92 -3.66
CA GLU A 378 -29.59 30.76 -2.61
C GLU A 378 -28.97 30.82 -1.21
N ILE A 379 -27.88 30.07 -1.00
CA ILE A 379 -27.12 30.07 0.26
C ILE A 379 -26.63 31.48 0.58
N ARG A 380 -25.99 32.19 -0.38
CA ARG A 380 -25.51 33.57 -0.17
C ARG A 380 -26.65 34.54 0.17
N ASN A 381 -27.81 34.40 -0.47
CA ASN A 381 -28.96 35.26 -0.18
C ASN A 381 -29.45 35.06 1.25
N ILE A 382 -29.62 33.80 1.67
CA ILE A 382 -30.08 33.45 3.01
C ILE A 382 -29.09 33.95 4.08
N GLU A 383 -27.78 33.77 3.87
CA GLU A 383 -26.77 34.25 4.82
C GLU A 383 -26.70 35.79 4.90
N ASN A 384 -26.96 36.50 3.80
CA ASN A 384 -26.90 37.97 3.75
C ASN A 384 -28.19 38.69 4.21
N HIS A 385 -29.35 38.03 4.20
CA HIS A 385 -30.56 38.60 4.79
C HIS A 385 -30.48 38.63 6.32
N LYS A 386 -31.05 39.61 7.01
CA LYS A 386 -31.03 39.68 8.48
C LYS A 386 -32.21 38.95 9.09
#